data_AF-A0A9J6ZPL0-F1
#
_entry.id   AF-A0A9J6ZPL0-F1
#
_cell.length_a   1.000
_cell.length_b   1.000
_cell.length_c   1.000
_cell.angle_alpha   90.00
_cell.angle_beta   90.00
_cell.angle_gamma   90.00
#
_symmetry.space_group_name_H-M   'P 1'
#
loop_
_entity.id
_entity.type
_entity.pdbx_description
1 polymer ?
#
loop_
_entity_poly.entity_id
_entity_poly.type
_entity_poly.pdbx_seq_one_letter_code
_entity_poly.pdbx_strand_id
1 'polypeptide(L)'
;MKSGKKWFADHIVQLFVCAGMGFVFAFGKLFLLPKDTVPMVVSMETLSMLFFLALLFVAVLYYQKREKELKAFEENFNKEKEKWEQENEFLKSLINDYEKKENETKRFASYQERMLKKLFSEQNAISDRKYFLHLLAASFSAGAAILYKEDKQSGTFIVEESYALPEDFIPKPFEPGEGMNGQAVTEMKPVVADNVDNCMLQISSGLGSSSKGWLYCLPIVKDGHCIYLVEMLTFSEAGIDKMWNEISARLVEMEILQ
;
A
#
# COMPACT_ATOMS: atom_id res chain seq x y z
N MET A 1 16.34 -12.50 52.47
CA MET A 1 16.68 -13.62 51.55
C MET A 1 17.27 -13.19 50.19
N LYS A 2 16.89 -12.02 49.61
CA LYS A 2 17.47 -11.52 48.34
C LYS A 2 18.94 -11.05 48.45
N SER A 3 19.37 -10.53 49.60
CA SER A 3 20.73 -9.98 49.81
C SER A 3 21.81 -11.07 49.83
N GLY A 4 21.58 -12.20 50.52
CA GLY A 4 22.57 -13.30 50.56
C GLY A 4 22.81 -13.95 49.19
N LYS A 5 21.77 -14.09 48.37
CA LYS A 5 21.87 -14.70 47.04
C LYS A 5 22.75 -13.89 46.08
N LYS A 6 22.75 -12.55 46.23
CA LYS A 6 23.56 -11.63 45.43
C LYS A 6 25.05 -11.70 45.83
N TRP A 7 25.33 -11.71 47.13
CA TRP A 7 26.70 -11.84 47.63
C TRP A 7 27.40 -13.12 47.14
N PHE A 8 26.70 -14.27 47.25
CA PHE A 8 27.22 -15.55 46.74
C PHE A 8 27.42 -15.53 45.22
N ALA A 9 26.55 -14.87 44.45
CA ALA A 9 26.70 -14.78 43.00
C ALA A 9 27.94 -13.98 42.60
N ASP A 10 28.23 -12.89 43.30
CA ASP A 10 29.35 -11.99 43.01
C ASP A 10 30.71 -12.59 43.44
N HIS A 11 30.72 -13.47 44.45
CA HIS A 11 31.95 -14.02 45.04
C HIS A 11 32.18 -15.51 44.68
N ILE A 12 31.38 -16.11 43.79
CA ILE A 12 31.50 -17.56 43.56
C ILE A 12 32.81 -17.98 42.90
N VAL A 13 33.37 -17.11 42.05
CA VAL A 13 34.69 -17.35 41.44
C VAL A 13 35.76 -17.34 42.53
N GLN A 14 35.66 -16.41 43.49
CA GLN A 14 36.57 -16.36 44.63
C GLN A 14 36.40 -17.59 45.53
N LEU A 15 35.17 -18.05 45.77
CA LEU A 15 34.88 -19.27 46.53
C LEU A 15 35.43 -20.52 45.84
N PHE A 16 35.31 -20.64 44.52
CA PHE A 16 35.87 -21.73 43.74
C PHE A 16 37.40 -21.76 43.83
N VAL A 17 38.05 -20.60 43.66
CA VAL A 17 39.51 -20.46 43.76
C VAL A 17 40.00 -20.76 45.19
N CYS A 18 39.33 -20.25 46.22
CA CYS A 18 39.65 -20.54 47.61
C CYS A 18 39.46 -22.02 47.96
N ALA A 19 38.39 -22.66 47.51
CA ALA A 19 38.15 -24.09 47.73
C ALA A 19 39.19 -24.96 47.01
N GLY A 20 39.58 -24.58 45.79
CA GLY A 20 40.64 -25.24 45.02
C GLY A 20 41.99 -25.15 45.71
N MET A 21 42.39 -23.96 46.16
CA MET A 21 43.63 -23.78 46.93
C MET A 21 43.60 -24.55 48.26
N GLY A 22 42.48 -24.53 48.97
CA GLY A 22 42.29 -25.29 50.21
C GLY A 22 42.41 -26.81 50.01
N PHE A 23 41.84 -27.33 48.93
CA PHE A 23 41.98 -28.74 48.55
C PHE A 23 43.44 -29.11 48.24
N VAL A 24 44.13 -28.32 47.42
CA VAL A 24 45.55 -28.56 47.07
C VAL A 24 46.43 -28.53 48.33
N PHE A 25 46.17 -27.59 49.24
CA PHE A 25 46.91 -27.49 50.49
C PHE A 25 46.65 -28.67 51.44
N ALA A 26 45.38 -29.09 51.60
CA ALA A 26 45.01 -30.26 52.39
C ALA A 26 45.63 -31.55 51.82
N PHE A 27 45.62 -31.69 50.49
CA PHE A 27 46.24 -32.82 49.81
C PHE A 27 47.77 -32.84 49.97
N GLY A 28 48.44 -31.69 49.81
CA GLY A 28 49.88 -31.58 49.96
C GLY A 28 50.36 -31.89 51.39
N LYS A 29 49.59 -31.49 52.41
CA LYS A 29 49.88 -31.85 53.80
C LYS A 29 49.93 -33.35 54.05
N LEU A 30 49.05 -34.11 53.40
CA LEU A 30 48.98 -35.57 53.56
C LEU A 30 50.31 -36.26 53.20
N PHE A 31 51.07 -35.70 52.23
CA PHE A 31 52.39 -36.19 51.84
C PHE A 31 53.52 -35.79 52.79
N LEU A 32 53.34 -34.73 53.58
CA LEU A 32 54.34 -34.21 54.51
C LEU A 32 54.24 -34.81 55.92
N LEU A 33 53.22 -35.64 56.19
CA LEU A 33 53.01 -36.26 57.49
C LEU A 33 54.07 -37.34 57.79
N PRO A 34 54.67 -37.35 59.00
CA PRO A 34 55.56 -38.42 59.45
C PRO A 34 54.88 -39.79 59.45
N LYS A 35 55.66 -40.86 59.25
CA LYS A 35 55.13 -42.24 59.20
C LYS A 35 54.49 -42.71 60.52
N ASP A 36 54.88 -42.11 61.65
CA ASP A 36 54.38 -42.44 62.99
C ASP A 36 53.16 -41.59 63.42
N THR A 37 52.50 -40.93 62.47
CA THR A 37 51.35 -40.06 62.75
C THR A 37 50.15 -40.85 63.28
N VAL A 38 49.51 -40.35 64.33
CA VAL A 38 48.32 -40.96 64.95
C VAL A 38 47.16 -41.05 63.92
N PRO A 39 46.46 -42.20 63.81
CA PRO A 39 45.39 -42.40 62.83
C PRO A 39 44.25 -41.36 62.87
N MET A 40 44.00 -40.77 64.04
CA MET A 40 43.01 -39.71 64.21
C MET A 40 43.35 -38.46 63.37
N VAL A 41 44.63 -38.09 63.28
CA VAL A 41 45.08 -36.91 62.52
C VAL A 41 44.87 -37.13 61.02
N VAL A 42 45.19 -38.33 60.52
CA VAL A 42 44.96 -38.72 59.11
C VAL A 42 43.46 -38.70 58.79
N SER A 43 42.61 -39.13 59.72
CA SER A 43 41.15 -39.10 59.56
C SER A 43 40.58 -37.68 59.50
N MET A 44 41.17 -36.74 60.25
CA MET A 44 40.76 -35.33 60.20
C MET A 44 41.19 -34.65 58.89
N GLU A 45 42.39 -34.94 58.39
CA GLU A 45 42.88 -34.37 57.12
C GLU A 45 42.09 -34.91 55.91
N THR A 46 41.72 -36.20 55.92
CA THR A 46 40.84 -36.76 54.89
C THR A 46 39.44 -36.13 54.92
N LEU A 47 38.89 -35.85 56.10
CA LEU A 47 37.61 -35.13 56.23
C LEU A 47 37.70 -33.69 55.70
N SER A 48 38.82 -32.99 55.97
CA SER A 48 39.12 -31.65 55.43
C SER A 48 39.18 -31.67 53.90
N MET A 49 39.85 -32.67 53.32
CA MET A 49 39.90 -32.87 51.87
C MET A 49 38.51 -33.08 51.26
N LEU A 50 37.68 -33.93 51.87
CA LEU A 50 36.29 -34.15 51.44
C LEU A 50 35.44 -32.88 51.54
N PHE A 51 35.66 -32.05 52.57
CA PHE A 51 34.98 -30.78 52.73
C PHE A 51 35.31 -29.80 51.59
N PHE A 52 36.60 -29.62 51.25
CA PHE A 52 36.98 -28.76 50.13
C PHE A 52 36.51 -29.30 48.78
N LEU A 53 36.49 -30.63 48.61
CA LEU A 53 35.94 -31.27 47.42
C LEU A 53 34.43 -31.00 47.27
N ALA A 54 33.68 -31.07 48.37
CA ALA A 54 32.26 -30.74 48.37
C ALA A 54 32.00 -29.27 48.02
N LEU A 55 32.83 -28.34 48.54
CA LEU A 55 32.76 -26.92 48.19
C LEU A 55 33.02 -26.68 46.69
N LEU A 56 34.04 -27.32 46.13
CA LEU A 56 34.33 -27.27 44.70
C LEU A 56 33.15 -27.80 43.86
N PHE A 57 32.57 -28.92 44.27
CA PHE A 57 31.42 -29.51 43.59
C PHE A 57 30.22 -28.56 43.57
N VAL A 58 29.87 -27.94 44.71
CA VAL A 58 28.79 -26.95 44.81
C VAL A 58 29.06 -25.73 43.93
N ALA A 59 30.30 -25.23 43.91
CA ALA A 59 30.68 -24.10 43.07
C ALA A 59 30.53 -24.41 41.57
N VAL A 60 30.91 -25.62 41.13
CA VAL A 60 30.72 -26.07 39.74
C VAL A 60 29.24 -26.15 39.37
N LEU A 61 28.40 -26.76 40.22
CA LEU A 61 26.96 -26.86 39.97
C LEU A 61 26.30 -25.48 39.81
N TYR A 62 26.70 -24.52 40.65
CA TYR A 62 26.18 -23.17 40.56
C TYR A 62 26.66 -22.43 39.30
N TYR A 63 27.93 -22.60 38.92
CA TYR A 63 28.46 -22.04 37.68
C TYR A 63 27.69 -22.55 36.46
N GLN A 64 27.49 -23.86 36.35
CA GLN A 64 26.72 -24.47 35.26
C GLN A 64 25.28 -23.97 35.21
N LYS A 65 24.63 -23.78 36.37
CA LYS A 65 23.27 -23.24 36.44
C LYS A 65 23.22 -21.81 35.90
N ARG A 66 24.15 -20.95 36.31
CA ARG A 66 24.23 -19.56 35.84
C ARG A 66 24.52 -19.48 34.34
N GLU A 67 25.40 -20.33 33.83
CA GLU A 67 25.70 -20.36 32.40
C GLU A 67 24.46 -20.70 31.58
N LYS A 68 23.64 -21.66 32.03
CA LYS A 68 22.36 -22.00 31.40
C LYS A 68 21.36 -20.84 31.45
N GLU A 69 21.24 -20.18 32.59
CA GLU A 69 20.36 -19.01 32.75
C GLU A 69 20.78 -17.85 31.83
N LEU A 70 22.10 -17.61 31.70
CA LEU A 70 22.63 -16.58 30.82
C LEU A 70 22.35 -16.90 29.35
N LYS A 71 22.61 -18.13 28.92
CA LYS A 71 22.32 -18.58 27.54
C LYS A 71 20.83 -18.47 27.21
N ALA A 72 19.95 -18.89 28.13
CA ALA A 72 18.51 -18.76 27.93
C ALA A 72 18.06 -17.30 27.87
N PHE A 73 18.66 -16.42 28.68
CA PHE A 73 18.40 -14.98 28.64
C PHE A 73 18.84 -14.36 27.31
N GLU A 74 20.05 -14.65 26.84
CA GLU A 74 20.57 -14.18 25.55
C GLU A 74 19.71 -14.66 24.37
N GLU A 75 19.30 -15.92 24.38
CA GLU A 75 18.43 -16.46 23.34
C GLU A 75 17.06 -15.77 23.30
N ASN A 76 16.44 -15.55 24.47
CA ASN A 76 15.17 -14.83 24.55
C ASN A 76 15.32 -13.37 24.10
N PHE A 77 16.39 -12.69 24.52
CA PHE A 77 16.66 -11.32 24.12
C PHE A 77 16.84 -11.20 22.60
N ASN A 78 17.59 -12.12 21.98
CA ASN A 78 17.77 -12.13 20.53
C ASN A 78 16.45 -12.42 19.80
N LYS A 79 15.62 -13.35 20.29
CA LYS A 79 14.30 -13.62 19.71
C LYS A 79 13.36 -12.41 19.80
N GLU A 80 13.36 -11.70 20.92
CA GLU A 80 12.57 -10.47 21.05
C GLU A 80 13.09 -9.39 20.11
N LYS A 81 14.41 -9.20 20.03
CA LYS A 81 15.03 -8.24 19.12
C LYS A 81 14.65 -8.52 17.65
N GLU A 82 14.74 -9.76 17.20
CA GLU A 82 14.33 -10.14 15.82
C GLU A 82 12.86 -9.84 15.56
N LYS A 83 11.97 -10.11 16.52
CA LYS A 83 10.54 -9.75 16.40
C LYS A 83 10.35 -8.23 16.27
N TRP A 84 11.05 -7.44 17.07
CA TRP A 84 10.99 -5.99 16.99
C TRP A 84 11.53 -5.45 15.67
N GLU A 85 12.58 -6.07 15.11
CA GLU A 85 13.11 -5.71 13.80
C GLU A 85 12.11 -6.02 12.67
N GLN A 86 11.50 -7.20 12.68
CA GLN A 86 10.46 -7.59 11.72
C GLN A 86 9.24 -6.66 11.77
N GLU A 87 8.75 -6.33 12.98
CA GLU A 87 7.62 -5.42 13.14
C GLU A 87 7.95 -4.01 12.62
N ASN A 88 9.16 -3.50 12.88
CA ASN A 88 9.59 -2.21 12.37
C ASN A 88 9.69 -2.18 10.84
N GLU A 89 10.17 -3.26 10.21
CA GLU A 89 10.19 -3.36 8.75
C GLU A 89 8.77 -3.40 8.16
N PHE A 90 7.87 -4.15 8.81
CA PHE A 90 6.46 -4.21 8.42
C PHE A 90 5.76 -2.86 8.55
N LEU A 91 5.95 -2.13 9.66
CA LEU A 91 5.37 -0.81 9.84
C LEU A 91 5.91 0.20 8.82
N LYS A 92 7.20 0.13 8.48
CA LYS A 92 7.79 0.98 7.43
C LYS A 92 7.20 0.69 6.06
N SER A 93 6.98 -0.57 5.70
CA SER A 93 6.36 -0.91 4.42
C SER A 93 4.91 -0.44 4.35
N LEU A 94 4.17 -0.61 5.44
CA LEU A 94 2.78 -0.14 5.55
C LEU A 94 2.68 1.38 5.38
N ILE A 95 3.54 2.16 6.06
CA ILE A 95 3.59 3.62 5.92
C ILE A 95 3.88 4.02 4.47
N ASN A 96 4.88 3.41 3.83
CA ASN A 96 5.22 3.70 2.45
C ASN A 96 4.07 3.39 1.47
N ASP A 97 3.32 2.33 1.71
CA ASP A 97 2.14 2.00 0.90
C ASP A 97 0.99 3.01 1.09
N TYR A 98 0.79 3.49 2.32
CA TYR A 98 -0.17 4.58 2.59
C TYR A 98 0.25 5.89 1.91
N GLU A 99 1.53 6.28 2.02
CA GLU A 99 2.06 7.49 1.38
C GLU A 99 1.95 7.43 -0.14
N LYS A 100 2.18 6.26 -0.76
CA LYS A 100 1.96 6.08 -2.20
C LYS A 100 0.50 6.30 -2.58
N LYS A 101 -0.45 5.66 -1.89
CA LYS A 101 -1.88 5.83 -2.14
C LYS A 101 -2.33 7.29 -1.96
N GLU A 102 -1.83 7.96 -0.92
CA GLU A 102 -2.15 9.36 -0.67
C GLU A 102 -1.57 10.28 -1.77
N ASN A 103 -0.32 10.04 -2.19
CA ASN A 103 0.31 10.78 -3.27
C ASN A 103 -0.38 10.56 -4.62
N GLU A 104 -0.81 9.32 -4.93
CA GLU A 104 -1.60 9.02 -6.12
C GLU A 104 -2.93 9.79 -6.10
N THR A 105 -3.64 9.79 -4.96
CA THR A 105 -4.90 10.52 -4.78
C THR A 105 -4.71 12.03 -4.96
N LYS A 106 -3.67 12.60 -4.34
CA LYS A 106 -3.32 14.03 -4.48
C LYS A 106 -2.95 14.41 -5.91
N ARG A 107 -2.15 13.57 -6.58
CA ARG A 107 -1.78 13.77 -8.00
C ARG A 107 -3.01 13.73 -8.90
N PHE A 108 -3.92 12.79 -8.65
CA PHE A 108 -5.17 12.68 -9.39
C PHE A 108 -6.05 13.92 -9.21
N ALA A 109 -6.25 14.39 -7.97
CA ALA A 109 -7.00 15.61 -7.69
C ALA A 109 -6.40 16.85 -8.38
N SER A 110 -5.06 17.01 -8.32
CA SER A 110 -4.38 18.12 -9.01
C SER A 110 -4.52 18.03 -10.53
N TYR A 111 -4.48 16.82 -11.09
CA TYR A 111 -4.72 16.62 -12.52
C TYR A 111 -6.15 17.00 -12.91
N GLN A 112 -7.16 16.55 -12.16
CA GLN A 112 -8.57 16.92 -12.35
C GLN A 112 -8.76 18.43 -12.35
N GLU A 113 -8.21 19.13 -11.34
CA GLU A 113 -8.33 20.58 -11.23
C GLU A 113 -7.73 21.31 -12.44
N ARG A 114 -6.56 20.88 -12.91
CA ARG A 114 -5.93 21.44 -14.12
C ARG A 114 -6.78 21.19 -15.37
N MET A 115 -7.38 20.02 -15.49
CA MET A 115 -8.25 19.66 -16.63
C MET A 115 -9.53 20.50 -16.63
N LEU A 116 -10.21 20.63 -15.48
CA LEU A 116 -11.38 21.48 -15.34
C LEU A 116 -11.05 22.93 -15.65
N LYS A 117 -9.93 23.44 -15.14
CA LYS A 117 -9.48 24.80 -15.45
C LYS A 117 -9.25 25.00 -16.95
N LYS A 118 -8.69 24.01 -17.65
CA LYS A 118 -8.47 24.08 -19.11
C LYS A 118 -9.79 24.04 -19.89
N LEU A 119 -10.76 23.22 -19.47
CA LEU A 119 -12.08 23.12 -20.11
C LEU A 119 -12.91 24.40 -19.91
N PHE A 120 -12.81 25.04 -18.73
CA PHE A 120 -13.68 26.14 -18.33
C PHE A 120 -12.97 27.51 -18.22
N SER A 121 -11.72 27.65 -18.68
CA SER A 121 -10.96 28.90 -18.55
C SER A 121 -11.54 30.08 -19.33
N GLU A 122 -12.28 29.81 -20.40
CA GLU A 122 -12.84 30.83 -21.29
C GLU A 122 -14.37 30.73 -21.32
N GLN A 123 -15.03 31.16 -20.24
CA GLN A 123 -16.49 31.04 -20.07
C GLN A 123 -17.31 31.59 -21.26
N ASN A 124 -16.82 32.64 -21.93
CA ASN A 124 -17.50 33.27 -23.07
C ASN A 124 -17.40 32.48 -24.39
N ALA A 125 -16.47 31.53 -24.50
CA ALA A 125 -16.27 30.74 -25.73
C ALA A 125 -17.07 29.41 -25.72
N ILE A 126 -17.51 28.96 -24.55
CA ILE A 126 -18.12 27.63 -24.35
C ILE A 126 -19.62 27.61 -24.71
N SER A 127 -20.27 28.76 -24.91
CA SER A 127 -21.65 28.84 -25.40
C SER A 127 -21.84 28.29 -26.81
N ASP A 128 -20.76 28.14 -27.58
CA ASP A 128 -20.75 27.42 -28.85
C ASP A 128 -20.50 25.92 -28.60
N ARG A 129 -21.53 25.11 -28.88
CA ARG A 129 -21.51 23.64 -28.72
C ARG A 129 -20.40 22.98 -29.52
N LYS A 130 -20.08 23.53 -30.70
CA LYS A 130 -19.01 23.02 -31.55
C LYS A 130 -17.65 23.30 -30.94
N TYR A 131 -17.47 24.48 -30.37
CA TYR A 131 -16.26 24.83 -29.64
C TYR A 131 -16.11 24.02 -28.35
N PHE A 132 -17.21 23.76 -27.62
CA PHE A 132 -17.21 22.86 -26.47
C PHE A 132 -16.75 21.45 -26.86
N LEU A 133 -17.33 20.84 -27.90
CA LEU A 133 -16.90 19.52 -28.38
C LEU A 133 -15.43 19.52 -28.82
N HIS A 134 -14.97 20.59 -29.47
CA HIS A 134 -13.57 20.75 -29.84
C HIS A 134 -12.64 20.79 -28.61
N LEU A 135 -12.98 21.58 -27.59
CA LEU A 135 -12.20 21.68 -26.35
C LEU A 135 -12.19 20.35 -25.59
N LEU A 136 -13.33 19.67 -25.53
CA LEU A 136 -13.46 18.36 -24.90
C LEU A 136 -12.57 17.34 -25.63
N ALA A 137 -12.69 17.26 -26.95
CA ALA A 137 -11.90 16.36 -27.78
C ALA A 137 -10.40 16.65 -27.67
N ALA A 138 -9.99 17.93 -27.72
CA ALA A 138 -8.59 18.33 -27.58
C ALA A 138 -8.02 18.07 -26.17
N SER A 139 -8.87 18.12 -25.14
CA SER A 139 -8.47 17.88 -23.76
C SER A 139 -8.24 16.39 -23.47
N PHE A 140 -9.02 15.52 -24.10
CA PHE A 140 -8.98 14.07 -23.87
C PHE A 140 -8.43 13.28 -25.07
N SER A 141 -7.84 13.96 -26.05
CA SER A 141 -7.28 13.36 -27.27
C SER A 141 -8.28 12.45 -28.00
N ALA A 142 -9.53 12.91 -28.10
CA ALA A 142 -10.58 12.20 -28.81
C ALA A 142 -10.38 12.29 -30.33
N GLY A 143 -10.62 11.19 -31.02
CA GLY A 143 -10.66 11.13 -32.48
C GLY A 143 -11.96 11.68 -33.05
N ALA A 144 -13.07 11.48 -32.34
CA ALA A 144 -14.38 12.00 -32.71
C ALA A 144 -15.27 12.19 -31.47
N ALA A 145 -16.26 13.09 -31.58
CA ALA A 145 -17.28 13.27 -30.54
C ALA A 145 -18.63 13.68 -31.15
N ILE A 146 -19.72 13.34 -30.47
CA ILE A 146 -21.10 13.62 -30.87
C ILE A 146 -21.85 14.12 -29.65
N LEU A 147 -22.58 15.21 -29.79
CA LEU A 147 -23.50 15.73 -28.78
C LEU A 147 -24.92 15.42 -29.20
N TYR A 148 -25.65 14.70 -28.35
CA TYR A 148 -27.07 14.43 -28.51
C TYR A 148 -27.88 15.24 -27.53
N LYS A 149 -28.98 15.83 -28.00
CA LYS A 149 -29.98 16.53 -27.20
C LYS A 149 -31.23 15.67 -27.08
N GLU A 150 -31.82 15.64 -25.89
CA GLU A 150 -33.17 15.08 -25.73
C GLU A 150 -34.21 15.97 -26.44
N ASP A 151 -34.99 15.37 -27.34
CA ASP A 151 -36.22 15.97 -27.83
C ASP A 151 -37.34 15.77 -26.80
N LYS A 152 -37.79 16.87 -26.17
CA LYS A 152 -38.81 16.85 -25.11
C LYS A 152 -40.17 16.29 -25.55
N GLN A 153 -40.44 16.21 -26.86
CA GLN A 153 -41.71 15.68 -27.37
C GLN A 153 -41.69 14.15 -27.48
N SER A 154 -40.61 13.59 -28.00
CA SER A 154 -40.46 12.15 -28.24
C SER A 154 -39.74 11.40 -27.12
N GLY A 155 -38.91 12.09 -26.33
CA GLY A 155 -37.95 11.47 -25.40
C GLY A 155 -36.74 10.85 -26.10
N THR A 156 -36.65 11.00 -27.43
CA THR A 156 -35.54 10.50 -28.25
C THR A 156 -34.37 11.48 -28.20
N PHE A 157 -33.15 10.95 -28.21
CA PHE A 157 -31.94 11.76 -28.27
C PHE A 157 -31.53 11.98 -29.73
N ILE A 158 -31.56 13.24 -30.17
CA ILE A 158 -31.22 13.65 -31.53
C ILE A 158 -29.84 14.30 -31.58
N VAL A 159 -29.13 14.13 -32.69
CA VAL A 159 -27.81 14.73 -32.90
C VAL A 159 -27.95 16.25 -32.92
N GLU A 160 -27.29 16.94 -32.00
CA GLU A 160 -27.24 18.40 -31.96
C GLU A 160 -25.95 18.93 -32.60
N GLU A 161 -24.81 18.30 -32.34
CA GLU A 161 -23.52 18.72 -32.88
C GLU A 161 -22.55 17.54 -32.99
N SER A 162 -21.52 17.64 -33.84
CA SER A 162 -20.48 16.61 -33.94
C SER A 162 -19.11 17.19 -34.23
N TYR A 163 -18.08 16.41 -33.91
CA TYR A 163 -16.67 16.77 -34.08
C TYR A 163 -15.91 15.62 -34.73
N ALA A 164 -15.16 15.95 -35.79
CA ALA A 164 -14.22 15.07 -36.49
C ALA A 164 -14.81 13.71 -36.93
N LEU A 165 -16.09 13.70 -37.29
CA LEU A 165 -16.71 12.54 -37.92
C LEU A 165 -16.35 12.44 -39.42
N PRO A 166 -16.20 11.22 -39.97
CA PRO A 166 -16.10 11.00 -41.41
C PRO A 166 -17.34 11.53 -42.14
N GLU A 167 -17.16 12.05 -43.37
CA GLU A 167 -18.27 12.61 -44.16
C GLU A 167 -19.34 11.58 -44.53
N ASP A 168 -18.99 10.30 -44.58
CA ASP A 168 -19.86 9.16 -44.88
C ASP A 168 -20.56 8.58 -43.63
N PHE A 169 -20.18 9.04 -42.44
CA PHE A 169 -20.80 8.61 -41.19
C PHE A 169 -21.91 9.58 -40.77
N ILE A 170 -23.14 9.06 -40.76
CA ILE A 170 -24.32 9.82 -40.29
C ILE A 170 -24.75 9.24 -38.93
N PRO A 171 -24.54 9.96 -37.82
CA PRO A 171 -25.00 9.50 -36.53
C PRO A 171 -26.52 9.44 -36.48
N LYS A 172 -27.05 8.39 -35.86
CA LYS A 172 -28.50 8.17 -35.76
C LYS A 172 -29.01 8.63 -34.40
N PRO A 173 -30.26 9.12 -34.33
CA PRO A 173 -30.91 9.31 -33.05
C PRO A 173 -31.11 7.96 -32.35
N PHE A 174 -31.27 7.98 -31.03
CA PHE A 174 -31.48 6.78 -30.21
C PHE A 174 -32.50 7.02 -29.10
N GLU A 175 -33.11 5.95 -28.61
CA GLU A 175 -34.04 5.98 -27.47
C GLU A 175 -33.38 5.58 -26.14
N PRO A 176 -33.88 6.03 -24.98
CA PRO A 176 -33.43 5.53 -23.69
C PRO A 176 -33.52 3.99 -23.61
N GLY A 177 -32.45 3.34 -23.15
CA GLY A 177 -32.31 1.88 -23.11
C GLY A 177 -31.82 1.24 -24.42
N GLU A 178 -31.71 1.99 -25.52
CA GLU A 178 -31.15 1.51 -26.78
C GLU A 178 -29.61 1.53 -26.77
N GLY A 179 -29.01 0.34 -26.82
CA GLY A 179 -27.55 0.20 -26.88
C GLY A 179 -26.82 0.86 -25.71
N MET A 180 -25.55 1.21 -25.92
CA MET A 180 -24.74 1.85 -24.87
C MET A 180 -25.18 3.29 -24.58
N ASN A 181 -25.54 4.05 -25.61
CA ASN A 181 -26.00 5.43 -25.48
C ASN A 181 -27.27 5.49 -24.63
N GLY A 182 -28.26 4.65 -24.93
CA GLY A 182 -29.50 4.55 -24.18
C GLY A 182 -29.31 4.00 -22.77
N GLN A 183 -28.37 3.07 -22.55
CA GLN A 183 -28.02 2.62 -21.20
C GLN A 183 -27.45 3.76 -20.34
N ALA A 184 -26.53 4.56 -20.89
CA ALA A 184 -25.94 5.70 -20.18
C ALA A 184 -26.99 6.74 -19.77
N VAL A 185 -27.95 7.02 -20.65
CA VAL A 185 -29.09 7.90 -20.37
C VAL A 185 -29.98 7.32 -19.26
N THR A 186 -30.32 6.03 -19.35
CA THR A 186 -31.24 5.36 -18.40
C THR A 186 -30.64 5.29 -17.00
N GLU A 187 -29.36 4.96 -16.91
CA GLU A 187 -28.65 4.84 -15.64
C GLU A 187 -28.16 6.20 -15.10
N MET A 188 -28.19 7.25 -15.93
CA MET A 188 -27.64 8.57 -15.63
C MET A 188 -26.18 8.51 -15.16
N LYS A 189 -25.42 7.59 -15.76
CA LYS A 189 -24.02 7.32 -15.43
C LYS A 189 -23.18 7.13 -16.70
N PRO A 190 -21.90 7.53 -16.68
CA PRO A 190 -20.98 7.21 -17.76
C PRO A 190 -20.94 5.70 -18.04
N VAL A 191 -21.02 5.35 -19.31
CA VAL A 191 -20.78 3.98 -19.79
C VAL A 191 -19.54 4.00 -20.68
N VAL A 192 -18.63 3.05 -20.45
CA VAL A 192 -17.34 2.96 -21.15
C VAL A 192 -17.20 1.57 -21.76
N ALA A 193 -16.87 1.50 -23.04
CA ALA A 193 -16.43 0.27 -23.69
C ALA A 193 -14.98 0.40 -24.13
N ASP A 194 -14.22 -0.66 -23.87
CA ASP A 194 -12.87 -0.85 -24.37
C ASP A 194 -12.87 -1.72 -25.62
N ASN A 195 -11.75 -1.71 -26.34
CA ASN A 195 -11.49 -2.61 -27.47
C ASN A 195 -12.54 -2.49 -28.60
N VAL A 196 -13.07 -1.29 -28.82
CA VAL A 196 -13.98 -0.98 -29.93
C VAL A 196 -13.17 -0.96 -31.22
N ASP A 197 -13.63 -1.70 -32.23
CA ASP A 197 -13.00 -1.75 -33.55
C ASP A 197 -13.03 -0.36 -34.19
N ASN A 198 -11.86 0.23 -34.36
CA ASN A 198 -11.66 1.57 -34.93
C ASN A 198 -12.03 1.68 -36.42
N CYS A 199 -12.63 0.65 -37.02
CA CYS A 199 -12.90 0.54 -38.46
C CYS A 199 -13.83 1.63 -39.00
N MET A 200 -14.57 2.35 -38.14
CA MET A 200 -15.39 3.50 -38.56
C MET A 200 -14.62 4.83 -38.60
N LEU A 201 -13.41 4.91 -38.05
CA LEU A 201 -12.61 6.14 -37.96
C LEU A 201 -11.20 5.87 -38.50
N GLN A 202 -11.10 5.63 -39.82
CA GLN A 202 -9.83 5.79 -40.53
C GLN A 202 -9.47 7.29 -40.60
N ILE A 203 -9.13 7.87 -39.45
CA ILE A 203 -8.41 9.13 -39.42
C ILE A 203 -6.98 8.78 -39.83
N SER A 204 -6.57 9.30 -40.96
CA SER A 204 -5.28 9.11 -41.63
C SER A 204 -4.10 9.65 -40.79
N SER A 205 -3.84 9.01 -39.65
CA SER A 205 -2.64 9.26 -38.85
C SER A 205 -1.45 8.53 -39.48
N GLY A 206 -0.45 9.28 -39.94
CA GLY A 206 0.80 8.78 -40.52
C GLY A 206 1.73 8.03 -39.55
N LEU A 207 1.22 7.53 -38.42
CA LEU A 207 1.99 6.89 -37.34
C LEU A 207 1.60 5.42 -37.07
N GLY A 208 0.82 4.79 -37.95
CA GLY A 208 0.47 3.37 -37.84
C GLY A 208 -0.94 3.15 -37.33
N SER A 209 -1.60 2.11 -37.87
CA SER A 209 -2.98 1.74 -37.58
C SER A 209 -3.15 1.21 -36.15
N SER A 210 -3.61 2.07 -35.24
CA SER A 210 -4.09 1.64 -33.93
C SER A 210 -5.47 0.99 -34.05
N SER A 211 -5.54 -0.33 -33.84
CA SER A 211 -6.76 -1.14 -34.00
C SER A 211 -7.68 -1.14 -32.78
N LYS A 212 -7.42 -0.34 -31.73
CA LYS A 212 -8.20 -0.37 -30.48
C LYS A 212 -8.54 1.04 -30.00
N GLY A 213 -9.84 1.32 -29.85
CA GLY A 213 -10.36 2.56 -29.30
C GLY A 213 -11.14 2.35 -28.01
N TRP A 214 -11.43 3.47 -27.34
CA TRP A 214 -12.30 3.54 -26.16
C TRP A 214 -13.51 4.41 -26.49
N LEU A 215 -14.71 3.89 -26.27
CA LEU A 215 -15.96 4.61 -26.47
C LEU A 215 -16.53 5.03 -25.11
N TYR A 216 -16.83 6.32 -24.99
CA TYR A 216 -17.43 6.90 -23.79
C TYR A 216 -18.82 7.45 -24.14
N CYS A 217 -19.84 7.00 -23.40
CA CYS A 217 -21.19 7.54 -23.42
C CYS A 217 -21.38 8.33 -22.12
N LEU A 218 -21.47 9.65 -22.23
CA LEU A 218 -21.28 10.58 -21.13
C LEU A 218 -22.55 11.43 -20.92
N PRO A 219 -23.46 11.04 -20.01
CA PRO A 219 -24.76 11.69 -19.83
C PRO A 219 -24.63 12.99 -19.04
N ILE A 220 -25.33 14.03 -19.46
CA ILE A 220 -25.40 15.32 -18.77
C ILE A 220 -26.75 15.41 -18.10
N VAL A 221 -26.71 15.43 -16.77
CA VAL A 221 -27.89 15.28 -15.93
C VAL A 221 -28.20 16.60 -15.24
N LYS A 222 -29.44 17.08 -15.40
CA LYS A 222 -29.99 18.25 -14.74
C LYS A 222 -31.22 17.84 -13.95
N ASP A 223 -31.27 18.18 -12.67
CA ASP A 223 -32.41 17.91 -11.78
C ASP A 223 -32.90 16.44 -11.78
N GLY A 224 -31.97 15.49 -11.89
CA GLY A 224 -32.27 14.05 -11.93
C GLY A 224 -32.80 13.55 -13.27
N HIS A 225 -32.61 14.32 -14.34
CA HIS A 225 -33.01 13.98 -15.70
C HIS A 225 -31.87 14.20 -16.69
N CYS A 226 -31.64 13.24 -17.59
CA CYS A 226 -30.59 13.35 -18.60
C CYS A 226 -31.08 14.23 -19.76
N ILE A 227 -30.46 15.40 -19.94
CA ILE A 227 -30.87 16.38 -20.98
C ILE A 227 -29.99 16.29 -22.24
N TYR A 228 -28.77 15.80 -22.08
CA TYR A 228 -27.79 15.65 -23.16
C TYR A 228 -26.94 14.39 -22.97
N LEU A 229 -26.41 13.84 -24.06
CA LEU A 229 -25.40 12.79 -24.03
C LEU A 229 -24.23 13.20 -24.92
N VAL A 230 -23.00 13.09 -24.41
CA VAL A 230 -21.80 13.15 -25.25
C VAL A 230 -21.30 11.74 -25.52
N GLU A 231 -21.23 11.37 -26.80
CA GLU A 231 -20.54 10.17 -27.25
C GLU A 231 -19.14 10.58 -27.73
N MET A 232 -18.10 9.92 -27.24
CA MET A 232 -16.73 10.29 -27.54
C MET A 232 -15.87 9.04 -27.76
N LEU A 233 -15.10 9.04 -28.85
CA LEU A 233 -14.13 7.99 -29.13
C LEU A 233 -12.70 8.50 -28.95
N THR A 234 -11.89 7.77 -28.19
CA THR A 234 -10.47 8.07 -27.97
C THR A 234 -9.58 6.90 -28.39
N PHE A 235 -8.31 7.20 -28.74
CA PHE A 235 -7.32 6.18 -29.13
C PHE A 235 -6.66 5.48 -27.93
N SER A 236 -6.86 6.00 -26.71
CA SER A 236 -6.32 5.49 -25.45
C SER A 236 -7.28 5.79 -24.29
N GLU A 237 -7.15 5.07 -23.17
CA GLU A 237 -7.95 5.35 -21.97
C GLU A 237 -7.73 6.81 -21.53
N ALA A 238 -8.81 7.59 -21.47
CA ALA A 238 -8.79 9.00 -21.13
C ALA A 238 -9.21 9.27 -19.68
N GLY A 239 -9.88 8.30 -19.03
CA GLY A 239 -10.35 8.42 -17.64
C GLY A 239 -11.34 9.56 -17.41
N ILE A 240 -12.01 10.03 -18.47
CA ILE A 240 -12.98 11.14 -18.41
C ILE A 240 -14.21 10.76 -17.56
N ASP A 241 -14.60 9.48 -17.58
CA ASP A 241 -15.69 8.91 -16.78
C ASP A 241 -15.51 9.19 -15.28
N LYS A 242 -14.27 9.15 -14.79
CA LYS A 242 -13.93 9.38 -13.37
C LYS A 242 -14.13 10.82 -12.91
N MET A 243 -14.20 11.78 -13.84
CA MET A 243 -14.42 13.20 -13.57
C MET A 243 -15.69 13.77 -14.21
N TRP A 244 -16.44 12.94 -14.94
CA TRP A 244 -17.56 13.40 -15.75
C TRP A 244 -18.68 14.05 -14.94
N ASN A 245 -18.97 13.52 -13.74
CA ASN A 245 -20.01 14.09 -12.87
C ASN A 245 -19.72 15.56 -12.52
N GLU A 246 -18.46 15.92 -12.28
CA GLU A 246 -18.08 17.32 -12.00
C GLU A 246 -18.15 18.18 -13.27
N ILE A 247 -17.72 17.64 -14.42
CA ILE A 247 -17.83 18.34 -15.71
C ILE A 247 -19.30 18.61 -16.04
N SER A 248 -20.17 17.59 -15.96
CA SER A 248 -21.61 17.68 -16.19
C SER A 248 -22.26 18.73 -15.29
N ALA A 249 -21.96 18.72 -13.99
CA ALA A 249 -22.52 19.68 -13.05
C ALA A 249 -22.15 21.13 -13.45
N ARG A 250 -20.88 21.39 -13.79
CA ARG A 250 -20.45 22.72 -14.23
C ARG A 250 -21.07 23.14 -15.56
N LEU A 251 -21.26 22.21 -16.51
CA LEU A 251 -21.93 22.49 -17.78
C LEU A 251 -23.37 22.96 -17.58
N VAL A 252 -24.08 22.35 -16.62
CA VAL A 252 -25.45 22.73 -16.25
C VAL A 252 -25.47 24.08 -15.52
N GLU A 253 -24.56 24.30 -14.56
CA GLU A 253 -24.46 25.57 -13.81
C GLU A 253 -24.15 26.77 -14.71
N MET A 254 -23.29 26.58 -15.71
CA MET A 254 -22.89 27.64 -16.64
C MET A 254 -23.91 27.89 -17.75
N GLU A 255 -25.07 27.23 -17.73
CA GLU A 255 -26.13 27.37 -18.73
C GLU A 255 -25.69 27.08 -20.18
N ILE A 256 -24.58 26.36 -20.37
CA ILE A 256 -24.04 26.02 -21.68
C ILE A 256 -25.00 25.08 -22.44
N LEU A 257 -25.66 24.19 -21.69
CA LEU A 257 -26.57 23.17 -22.20
C LEU A 257 -27.87 23.21 -21.40
N GLN A 258 -28.95 23.71 -22.03
CA GLN A 258 -30.31 23.86 -21.47
C GLN A 258 -31.39 23.14 -22.29
#